data_AF-A0A024LSH7-F1
#
_entry.id   AF-A0A024LSH7-F1
#
_cell.length_a   1.000
_cell.length_b   1.000
_cell.length_c   1.000
_cell.angle_alpha   90.00
_cell.angle_beta   90.00
_cell.angle_gamma   90.00
#
_symmetry.space_group_name_H-M   'P 1'
#
loop_
_entity.id
_entity.type
_entity.pdbx_description
1 polymer ?
#
loop_
_entity_poly.entity_id
_entity_poly.type
_entity_poly.pdbx_seq_one_letter_code
_entity_poly.pdbx_strand_id
1 'polypeptide(L)'
;MNKISDSHNNPNLQSMKEKIKESSLQGRYTSYVPAYAQVPLPNSMKKQVFFWLGTLIFFVIFMFVFGSVLLPFVAGIVLAYFLNPIVQLLEKVGIRRVFGTILITLFIVVIFVAALTILIPIVSWQIQQFVSSGLPIYVSRIQNFLTESNFDWVGRYFGSDPNELQTDIKVLLGQSSDFITSLLNSLLRSGKSIVNIFSLLVVAPVVAFYMLLDWQRMVEAVDSWIPRDHLETVRSIFYEMDRAIAGFVRGQGTVCLILGGYYAIGLTITGLNFGLLIGMFVGLISFIPYIGTMSGFILSGGVAWVQFYPDNWSRIVIVMVVFFIGQFIEGYILQPKLVGSSVGLHPVWLMFALFAFGSLFGFTGMLVAVPASAAIGVLVRFALHTYLNSQMYSQSRNSGSVE
;
A
#
# COMPACT_ATOMS: atom_id res chain seq x y z
N MET A 1 42.60 37.03 74.19
CA MET A 1 41.88 36.58 75.40
C MET A 1 40.52 36.06 74.95
N ASN A 2 40.39 34.79 74.60
CA ASN A 2 40.08 33.61 75.46
C ASN A 2 38.58 33.44 75.79
N LYS A 3 38.06 32.25 75.44
CA LYS A 3 36.76 31.63 75.78
C LYS A 3 35.55 32.30 75.10
N ILE A 4 34.67 31.55 74.43
CA ILE A 4 33.78 30.54 75.02
C ILE A 4 33.67 29.32 74.10
N SER A 5 33.93 28.14 74.69
CA SER A 5 33.60 26.84 74.14
C SER A 5 32.16 26.44 74.50
N ASP A 6 31.65 25.49 73.73
CA ASP A 6 30.67 24.48 74.12
C ASP A 6 29.22 24.92 74.37
N SER A 7 28.47 24.90 73.26
CA SER A 7 27.05 24.51 73.25
C SER A 7 26.83 23.51 72.10
N HIS A 8 27.61 22.43 72.12
CA HIS A 8 27.18 21.18 71.52
C HIS A 8 26.32 20.44 72.54
N ASN A 9 25.22 19.88 72.06
CA ASN A 9 24.28 19.04 72.82
C ASN A 9 23.14 19.75 73.56
N ASN A 10 22.37 20.59 72.84
CA ASN A 10 21.02 20.93 73.27
C ASN A 10 20.00 19.93 72.63
N PRO A 11 19.46 18.96 73.39
CA PRO A 11 18.54 17.94 72.87
C PRO A 11 17.24 18.54 72.31
N ASN A 12 16.85 19.74 72.75
CA ASN A 12 15.68 20.44 72.20
C ASN A 12 15.89 20.97 70.79
N LEU A 13 17.13 21.31 70.41
CA LEU A 13 17.43 21.82 69.07
C LEU A 13 17.48 20.67 68.04
N GLN A 14 17.95 19.50 68.46
CA GLN A 14 17.91 18.30 67.63
C GLN A 14 16.49 17.77 67.46
N SER A 15 15.68 17.73 68.53
CA SER A 15 14.27 17.34 68.43
C SER A 15 13.43 18.34 67.62
N MET A 16 13.76 19.64 67.67
CA MET A 16 13.18 20.63 66.75
C MET A 16 13.61 20.39 65.30
N LYS A 17 14.88 20.09 65.04
CA LYS A 17 15.35 19.78 63.67
C LYS A 17 14.74 18.48 63.14
N GLU A 18 14.55 17.47 63.97
CA GLU A 18 13.81 16.24 63.61
C GLU A 18 12.33 16.52 63.39
N LYS A 19 11.65 17.29 64.26
CA LYS A 19 10.25 17.69 64.03
C LYS A 19 10.07 18.54 62.78
N ILE A 20 11.02 19.42 62.46
CA ILE A 20 11.01 20.20 61.21
C ILE A 20 11.28 19.28 60.02
N LYS A 21 12.19 18.30 60.15
CA LYS A 21 12.48 17.32 59.09
C LYS A 21 11.27 16.40 58.85
N GLU A 22 10.64 15.87 59.89
CA GLU A 22 9.41 15.06 59.81
C GLU A 22 8.23 15.87 59.28
N SER A 23 8.03 17.12 59.74
CA SER A 23 7.00 18.03 59.21
C SER A 23 7.24 18.38 57.75
N SER A 24 8.49 18.54 57.32
CA SER A 24 8.85 18.83 55.92
C SER A 24 8.74 17.61 54.99
N LEU A 25 8.81 16.39 55.55
CA LEU A 25 8.70 15.13 54.80
C LEU A 25 7.25 14.60 54.76
N GLN A 26 6.42 14.89 55.78
CA GLN A 26 5.00 14.52 55.80
C GLN A 26 4.12 15.35 54.85
N GLY A 27 4.61 16.49 54.36
CA GLY A 27 3.84 17.40 53.48
C GLY A 27 4.13 17.30 51.98
N ARG A 28 4.96 16.35 51.50
CA ARG A 28 5.52 16.43 50.13
C ARG A 28 5.44 15.17 49.25
N TYR A 29 4.49 14.29 49.54
CA TYR A 29 4.04 13.27 48.58
C TYR A 29 2.51 13.15 48.60
N THR A 30 1.79 14.27 48.51
CA THR A 30 0.53 14.21 47.79
C THR A 30 0.92 13.95 46.34
N SER A 31 0.63 12.75 45.83
CA SER A 31 0.70 12.48 44.39
C SER A 31 -0.05 13.62 43.70
N TYR A 32 0.69 14.51 43.02
CA TYR A 32 0.09 15.47 42.10
C TYR A 32 -0.56 14.60 41.03
N VAL A 33 -1.84 14.28 41.22
CA VAL A 33 -2.70 13.83 40.15
C VAL A 33 -3.03 15.12 39.43
N PRO A 34 -2.39 15.40 38.29
CA PRO A 34 -2.58 16.67 37.63
C PRO A 34 -4.05 16.82 37.28
N ALA A 35 -4.59 18.03 37.46
CA ALA A 35 -6.03 18.32 37.39
C ALA A 35 -6.71 17.89 36.07
N TYR A 36 -5.94 17.61 35.01
CA TYR A 36 -6.46 17.05 33.76
C TYR A 36 -6.92 15.58 33.87
N ALA A 37 -6.42 14.80 34.84
CA ALA A 37 -6.82 13.42 35.05
C ALA A 37 -8.21 13.28 35.70
N GLN A 38 -8.76 14.40 36.19
CA GLN A 38 -10.06 14.45 36.87
C GLN A 38 -11.11 15.28 36.13
N VAL A 39 -10.86 15.70 34.88
CA VAL A 39 -11.94 16.27 34.06
C VAL A 39 -12.74 15.10 33.50
N PRO A 40 -13.92 14.73 34.05
CA PRO A 40 -14.77 13.76 33.40
C PRO A 40 -15.10 14.34 32.03
N LEU A 41 -14.69 13.64 30.95
CA LEU A 41 -15.17 13.92 29.61
C LEU A 41 -16.69 14.14 29.72
N PRO A 42 -17.23 15.29 29.28
CA PRO A 42 -18.66 15.55 29.40
C PRO A 42 -19.42 14.37 28.80
N ASN A 43 -20.54 13.96 29.40
CA ASN A 43 -21.24 12.72 29.02
C ASN A 43 -21.54 12.64 27.50
N SER A 44 -21.62 13.78 26.81
CA SER A 44 -21.68 13.89 25.35
C SER A 44 -20.40 13.40 24.64
N MET A 45 -19.21 13.78 25.10
CA MET A 45 -17.93 13.32 24.53
C MET A 45 -17.72 11.82 24.75
N LYS A 46 -18.04 11.27 25.93
CA LYS A 46 -17.94 9.81 26.14
C LYS A 46 -18.84 9.05 25.18
N LYS A 47 -20.10 9.49 25.02
CA LYS A 47 -21.04 8.90 24.06
C LYS A 47 -20.56 9.01 22.62
N GLN A 48 -20.00 10.16 22.24
CA GLN A 48 -19.40 10.35 20.91
C GLN A 48 -18.21 9.42 20.68
N VAL A 49 -17.29 9.30 21.64
CA VAL A 49 -16.13 8.40 21.53
C VAL A 49 -16.57 6.95 21.40
N PHE A 50 -17.50 6.47 22.24
CA PHE A 50 -18.04 5.11 22.13
C PHE A 50 -18.78 4.87 20.81
N PHE A 51 -19.56 5.85 20.34
CA PHE A 51 -20.24 5.78 19.06
C PHE A 51 -19.23 5.64 17.90
N TRP A 52 -18.25 6.54 17.81
CA TRP A 52 -17.23 6.51 16.76
C TRP A 52 -16.34 5.26 16.83
N LEU A 53 -15.99 4.80 18.03
CA LEU A 53 -15.25 3.55 18.21
C LEU A 53 -16.08 2.34 17.73
N GLY A 54 -17.37 2.30 18.07
CA GLY A 54 -18.29 1.27 17.61
C GLY A 54 -18.46 1.27 16.08
N THR A 55 -18.62 2.44 15.48
CA THR A 55 -18.68 2.62 14.02
C THR A 55 -17.39 2.15 13.35
N LEU A 56 -16.22 2.46 13.93
CA LEU A 56 -14.93 2.04 13.40
C LEU A 56 -14.77 0.52 13.47
N ILE A 57 -15.13 -0.13 14.58
CA ILE A 57 -15.09 -1.58 14.73
C ILE A 57 -16.04 -2.24 13.72
N PHE A 58 -17.27 -1.74 13.60
CA PHE A 58 -18.24 -2.23 12.61
C PHE A 58 -17.69 -2.11 11.18
N PHE A 59 -17.09 -0.96 10.83
CA PHE A 59 -16.49 -0.76 9.51
C PHE A 59 -15.33 -1.72 9.24
N VAL A 60 -14.46 -1.97 10.23
CA VAL A 60 -13.36 -2.94 10.10
C VAL A 60 -13.90 -4.36 9.89
N ILE A 61 -14.91 -4.77 10.67
CA ILE A 61 -15.54 -6.09 10.50
C ILE A 61 -16.22 -6.19 9.12
N PHE A 62 -16.95 -5.15 8.71
CA PHE A 62 -17.57 -5.09 7.39
C PHE A 62 -16.54 -5.23 6.28
N MET A 63 -15.45 -4.46 6.33
CA MET A 63 -14.36 -4.55 5.37
C MET A 63 -13.70 -5.93 5.36
N PHE A 64 -13.56 -6.57 6.53
CA PHE A 64 -12.99 -7.92 6.63
C PHE A 64 -13.90 -8.97 5.99
N VAL A 65 -15.21 -8.89 6.24
CA VAL A 65 -16.21 -9.84 5.70
C VAL A 65 -16.38 -9.66 4.18
N PHE A 66 -16.44 -8.42 3.70
CA PHE A 66 -16.74 -8.11 2.29
C PHE A 66 -15.50 -7.84 1.43
N GLY A 67 -14.29 -7.89 1.99
CA GLY A 67 -13.03 -7.52 1.33
C GLY A 67 -12.79 -8.22 -0.03
N SER A 68 -13.23 -9.47 -0.15
CA SER A 68 -13.11 -10.27 -1.38
C SER A 68 -14.04 -9.80 -2.51
N VAL A 69 -15.18 -9.19 -2.18
CA VAL A 69 -16.18 -8.70 -3.14
C VAL A 69 -15.94 -7.23 -3.51
N LEU A 70 -15.13 -6.52 -2.72
CA LEU A 70 -14.86 -5.09 -2.90
C LEU A 70 -13.97 -4.75 -4.09
N LEU A 71 -13.16 -5.68 -4.58
CA LEU A 71 -12.19 -5.43 -5.66
C LEU A 71 -12.83 -4.77 -6.90
N PRO A 72 -13.92 -5.29 -7.50
CA PRO A 72 -14.57 -4.62 -8.63
C PRO A 72 -15.08 -3.20 -8.31
N PHE A 73 -15.57 -2.95 -7.09
CA PHE A 73 -16.05 -1.63 -6.69
C PHE A 73 -14.89 -0.65 -6.53
N VAL A 74 -13.82 -1.06 -5.86
CA VAL A 74 -12.59 -0.29 -5.72
C VAL A 74 -12.01 0.02 -7.09
N ALA A 75 -11.88 -0.98 -7.96
CA ALA A 75 -11.37 -0.80 -9.32
C ALA A 75 -12.24 0.18 -10.11
N GLY A 76 -13.57 0.10 -9.99
CA GLY A 76 -14.49 1.04 -10.64
C GLY A 76 -14.36 2.46 -10.12
N ILE A 77 -14.18 2.66 -8.81
CA ILE A 77 -13.93 3.97 -8.21
C ILE A 77 -12.59 4.53 -8.72
N VAL A 78 -11.51 3.74 -8.65
CA VAL A 78 -10.18 4.12 -9.17
C VAL A 78 -10.26 4.50 -10.65
N LEU A 79 -10.97 3.71 -11.46
CA LEU A 79 -11.19 3.99 -12.87
C LEU A 79 -11.98 5.29 -13.07
N ALA A 80 -13.02 5.55 -12.27
CA ALA A 80 -13.76 6.81 -12.32
C ALA A 80 -12.86 8.01 -12.00
N TYR A 81 -12.03 7.93 -10.96
CA TYR A 81 -11.07 8.99 -10.64
C TYR A 81 -10.08 9.25 -11.78
N PHE A 82 -9.65 8.19 -12.47
CA PHE A 82 -8.76 8.29 -13.62
C PHE A 82 -9.44 8.93 -14.84
N LEU A 83 -10.71 8.58 -15.10
CA LEU A 83 -11.47 9.03 -16.28
C LEU A 83 -12.18 10.38 -16.09
N ASN A 84 -12.43 10.82 -14.86
CA ASN A 84 -13.15 12.06 -14.56
C ASN A 84 -12.59 13.31 -15.28
N PRO A 85 -11.25 13.53 -15.39
CA PRO A 85 -10.72 14.66 -16.15
C PRO A 85 -11.14 14.66 -17.63
N ILE A 86 -11.31 13.48 -18.23
CA ILE A 86 -11.73 13.34 -19.62
C ILE A 86 -13.20 13.72 -19.76
N VAL A 87 -14.06 13.27 -18.83
CA VAL A 87 -15.48 13.67 -18.80
C VAL A 87 -15.61 15.19 -18.63
N GLN A 88 -14.84 15.79 -17.72
CA GLN A 88 -14.83 17.24 -17.53
C GLN A 88 -14.34 17.99 -18.77
N LEU A 89 -13.40 17.43 -19.53
CA LEU A 89 -12.96 18.01 -20.80
C LEU A 89 -14.09 17.99 -21.84
N LEU A 90 -14.83 16.88 -21.95
CA LEU A 90 -16.00 16.77 -22.83
C LEU A 90 -17.10 17.76 -22.42
N GLU A 91 -17.32 17.94 -21.12
CA GLU A 91 -18.28 18.91 -20.58
C GLU A 91 -17.89 20.36 -20.92
N LYS A 92 -16.60 20.70 -20.84
CA LYS A 92 -16.08 22.01 -21.27
C LYS A 92 -16.26 22.29 -22.77
N VAL A 93 -16.31 21.25 -23.59
CA VAL A 93 -16.55 21.35 -25.05
C VAL A 93 -18.07 21.41 -25.36
N GLY A 94 -18.94 21.34 -24.34
CA GLY A 94 -20.39 21.51 -24.47
C GLY A 94 -21.19 20.22 -24.50
N ILE A 95 -20.56 19.06 -24.31
CA ILE A 95 -21.26 17.77 -24.22
C ILE A 95 -21.88 17.67 -22.82
N ARG A 96 -23.20 17.43 -22.74
CA ARG A 96 -23.85 17.21 -21.43
C ARG A 96 -23.18 16.04 -20.71
N ARG A 97 -22.91 16.21 -19.41
CA ARG A 97 -22.22 15.22 -18.56
C ARG A 97 -22.68 13.77 -18.79
N VAL A 98 -23.99 13.55 -18.87
CA VAL A 98 -24.59 12.21 -19.13
C VAL A 98 -24.02 11.58 -20.41
N PHE A 99 -24.02 12.32 -21.52
CA PHE A 99 -23.49 11.82 -22.79
C PHE A 99 -21.97 11.67 -22.76
N GLY A 100 -21.26 12.58 -22.07
CA GLY A 100 -19.82 12.47 -21.87
C GLY A 100 -19.45 11.20 -21.11
N THR A 101 -20.17 10.89 -20.03
CA THR A 101 -20.00 9.67 -19.24
C THR A 101 -20.33 8.42 -20.04
N ILE A 102 -21.46 8.39 -20.78
CA ILE A 102 -21.82 7.25 -21.65
C ILE A 102 -20.72 7.00 -22.68
N LEU A 103 -20.27 8.05 -23.36
CA LEU A 103 -19.26 7.95 -24.42
C LEU A 103 -17.94 7.42 -23.88
N ILE A 104 -17.42 7.97 -22.78
CA ILE A 104 -16.13 7.53 -22.23
C ILE A 104 -16.22 6.11 -21.65
N THR A 105 -17.33 5.76 -20.99
CA THR A 105 -17.51 4.42 -20.43
C THR A 105 -17.64 3.39 -21.56
N LEU A 106 -18.37 3.70 -22.63
CA LEU A 106 -18.46 2.81 -23.79
C LEU A 106 -17.09 2.66 -24.46
N PHE A 107 -16.37 3.76 -24.65
CA PHE A 107 -15.03 3.76 -25.24
C PHE A 107 -14.05 2.91 -24.43
N ILE A 108 -14.01 3.06 -23.09
CA ILE A 108 -13.11 2.27 -22.25
C ILE A 108 -13.51 0.79 -22.22
N VAL A 109 -14.81 0.47 -22.21
CA VAL A 109 -15.28 -0.92 -22.28
C VAL A 109 -14.87 -1.54 -23.60
N VAL A 110 -15.03 -0.84 -24.73
CA VAL A 110 -14.60 -1.33 -26.05
C VAL A 110 -13.09 -1.55 -26.10
N ILE A 111 -12.29 -0.58 -25.64
CA ILE A 111 -10.83 -0.73 -25.58
C ILE A 111 -10.43 -1.89 -24.69
N PHE A 112 -11.07 -2.02 -23.52
CA PHE A 112 -10.74 -3.07 -22.56
C PHE A 112 -11.10 -4.45 -23.09
N VAL A 113 -12.29 -4.61 -23.69
CA VAL A 113 -12.70 -5.85 -24.36
C VAL A 113 -11.76 -6.18 -25.51
N ALA A 114 -11.43 -5.22 -26.37
CA ALA A 114 -10.47 -5.42 -27.46
C ALA A 114 -9.08 -5.83 -26.95
N ALA A 115 -8.59 -5.16 -25.90
CA ALA A 115 -7.33 -5.49 -25.25
C ALA A 115 -7.37 -6.92 -24.70
N LEU A 116 -8.44 -7.34 -24.03
CA LEU A 116 -8.58 -8.72 -23.56
C LEU A 116 -8.68 -9.73 -24.69
N THR A 117 -9.44 -9.45 -25.75
CA THR A 117 -9.54 -10.34 -26.92
C THR A 117 -8.19 -10.57 -27.59
N ILE A 118 -7.28 -9.57 -27.57
CA ILE A 118 -5.93 -9.69 -28.13
C ILE A 118 -4.96 -10.30 -27.10
N LEU A 119 -4.98 -9.80 -25.87
CA LEU A 119 -4.01 -10.18 -24.84
C LEU A 119 -4.26 -11.59 -24.31
N ILE A 120 -5.51 -11.99 -24.04
CA ILE A 120 -5.82 -13.32 -23.51
C ILE A 120 -5.23 -14.44 -24.38
N PRO A 121 -5.41 -14.49 -25.72
CA PRO A 121 -4.81 -15.56 -26.51
C PRO A 121 -3.28 -15.48 -26.53
N ILE A 122 -2.68 -14.30 -26.61
CA ILE A 122 -1.22 -14.13 -26.57
C ILE A 122 -0.65 -14.64 -25.25
N VAL A 123 -1.25 -14.22 -24.13
CA VAL A 123 -0.86 -14.62 -22.78
C VAL A 123 -1.11 -16.09 -22.55
N SER A 124 -2.26 -16.62 -22.97
CA SER A 124 -2.59 -18.05 -22.88
C SER A 124 -1.57 -18.90 -23.65
N TRP A 125 -1.23 -18.49 -24.87
CA TRP A 125 -0.19 -19.15 -25.65
C TRP A 125 1.17 -19.08 -24.96
N GLN A 126 1.56 -17.92 -24.42
CA GLN A 126 2.80 -17.77 -23.65
C GLN A 126 2.82 -18.65 -22.39
N ILE A 127 1.72 -18.73 -21.65
CA ILE A 127 1.61 -19.61 -20.46
C ILE A 127 1.67 -21.07 -20.88
N GLN A 128 0.99 -21.49 -21.94
CA GLN A 128 1.05 -22.86 -22.44
C GLN A 128 2.47 -23.22 -22.91
N GLN A 129 3.13 -22.34 -23.65
CA GLN A 129 4.53 -22.52 -24.05
C GLN A 129 5.45 -22.63 -22.83
N PHE A 130 5.23 -21.79 -21.80
CA PHE A 130 5.96 -21.88 -20.55
C PHE A 130 5.72 -23.23 -19.87
N VAL A 131 4.48 -23.66 -19.68
CA VAL A 131 4.16 -24.90 -18.97
C VAL A 131 4.60 -26.15 -19.74
N SER A 132 4.30 -26.23 -21.04
CA SER A 132 4.52 -27.43 -21.84
C SER A 132 5.98 -27.62 -22.24
N SER A 133 6.72 -26.53 -22.45
CA SER A 133 8.08 -26.61 -23.05
C SER A 133 9.11 -25.84 -22.25
N GLY A 134 8.77 -24.65 -21.74
CA GLY A 134 9.72 -23.82 -20.99
C GLY A 134 10.11 -24.42 -19.64
N LEU A 135 9.12 -24.75 -18.80
CA LEU A 135 9.28 -25.15 -17.41
C LEU A 135 10.14 -26.42 -17.28
N PRO A 136 9.92 -27.51 -18.05
CA PRO A 136 10.80 -28.68 -18.00
C PRO A 136 12.26 -28.35 -18.37
N ILE A 137 12.46 -27.48 -19.37
CA ILE A 137 13.81 -27.04 -19.78
C ILE A 137 14.45 -26.18 -18.68
N TYR A 138 13.69 -25.29 -18.06
CA TYR A 138 14.20 -24.43 -17.01
C TYR A 138 14.58 -25.24 -15.75
N VAL A 139 13.73 -26.20 -15.36
CA VAL A 139 13.99 -27.09 -14.22
C VAL A 139 15.21 -27.97 -14.49
N SER A 140 15.31 -28.58 -15.68
CA SER A 140 16.47 -29.43 -16.01
C SER A 140 17.78 -28.63 -16.07
N ARG A 141 17.77 -27.39 -16.57
CA ARG A 141 18.95 -26.51 -16.52
C ARG A 141 19.38 -26.16 -15.09
N ILE A 142 18.43 -25.88 -14.20
CA ILE A 142 18.72 -25.64 -12.79
C ILE A 142 19.27 -26.92 -12.15
N GLN A 143 18.67 -28.08 -12.40
CA GLN A 143 19.15 -29.37 -11.88
C GLN A 143 20.55 -29.70 -12.38
N ASN A 144 20.85 -29.49 -13.67
CA ASN A 144 22.17 -29.72 -14.23
C ASN A 144 23.18 -28.75 -13.63
N PHE A 145 22.86 -27.45 -13.54
CA PHE A 145 23.71 -26.48 -12.86
C PHE A 145 24.01 -26.87 -11.41
N LEU A 146 23.02 -27.40 -10.70
CA LEU A 146 23.16 -27.86 -9.32
C LEU A 146 24.00 -29.13 -9.17
N THR A 147 23.98 -30.00 -10.19
CA THR A 147 24.72 -31.28 -10.20
C THR A 147 26.15 -31.10 -10.70
N GLU A 148 26.37 -30.20 -11.66
CA GLU A 148 27.68 -29.93 -12.30
C GLU A 148 28.51 -28.89 -11.53
N SER A 149 27.86 -27.93 -10.86
CA SER A 149 28.59 -26.97 -10.03
C SER A 149 28.97 -27.64 -8.71
N ASN A 150 30.27 -27.67 -8.39
CA ASN A 150 30.73 -28.28 -7.15
C ASN A 150 30.35 -27.37 -5.95
N PHE A 151 29.22 -27.65 -5.29
CA PHE A 151 28.75 -26.94 -4.07
C PHE A 151 29.50 -27.36 -2.80
N ASP A 152 30.75 -27.77 -2.95
CA ASP A 152 31.66 -28.12 -1.86
C ASP A 152 31.72 -27.03 -0.77
N TRP A 153 31.53 -25.77 -1.16
CA TRP A 153 31.46 -24.64 -0.23
C TRP A 153 30.20 -24.63 0.64
N VAL A 154 29.07 -25.17 0.16
CA VAL A 154 27.80 -25.26 0.90
C VAL A 154 27.89 -26.35 1.95
N GLY A 155 28.39 -27.54 1.60
CA GLY A 155 28.60 -28.63 2.54
C GLY A 155 29.56 -28.24 3.67
N ARG A 156 30.59 -27.43 3.36
CA ARG A 156 31.53 -26.89 4.37
C ARG A 156 30.92 -25.87 5.32
N TYR A 157 29.92 -25.09 4.89
CA TYR A 157 29.31 -24.03 5.70
C TYR A 157 28.06 -24.48 6.47
N PHE A 158 27.30 -25.43 5.91
CA PHE A 158 26.03 -25.91 6.48
C PHE A 158 26.12 -27.34 7.07
N GLY A 159 27.26 -28.01 6.96
CA GLY A 159 27.51 -29.33 7.57
C GLY A 159 26.66 -30.47 7.00
N SER A 160 26.05 -30.26 5.84
CA SER A 160 25.19 -31.24 5.17
C SER A 160 25.95 -31.95 4.05
N ASP A 161 25.71 -33.25 3.84
CA ASP A 161 26.33 -33.99 2.74
C ASP A 161 25.88 -33.37 1.40
N PRO A 162 26.81 -32.97 0.52
CA PRO A 162 26.48 -32.43 -0.80
C PRO A 162 25.52 -33.30 -1.60
N ASN A 163 25.56 -34.63 -1.42
CA ASN A 163 24.71 -35.58 -2.12
C ASN A 163 23.26 -35.61 -1.58
N GLU A 164 23.09 -35.44 -0.26
CA GLU A 164 21.76 -35.31 0.36
C GLU A 164 21.11 -33.99 -0.08
N LEU A 165 21.86 -32.88 -0.05
CA LEU A 165 21.38 -31.57 -0.53
C LEU A 165 20.97 -31.61 -2.01
N GLN A 166 21.74 -32.25 -2.88
CA GLN A 166 21.37 -32.39 -4.29
C GLN A 166 20.08 -33.20 -4.48
N THR A 167 19.87 -34.23 -3.66
CA THR A 167 18.66 -35.08 -3.73
C THR A 167 17.44 -34.31 -3.24
N ASP A 168 17.54 -33.60 -2.12
CA ASP A 168 16.47 -32.78 -1.55
C ASP A 168 16.07 -31.64 -2.50
N ILE A 169 17.05 -30.97 -3.13
CA ILE A 169 16.76 -29.92 -4.10
C ILE A 169 16.12 -30.51 -5.36
N LYS A 170 16.52 -31.69 -5.83
CA LYS A 170 15.88 -32.36 -6.98
C LYS A 170 14.42 -32.73 -6.68
N VAL A 171 14.14 -33.28 -5.51
CA VAL A 171 12.76 -33.60 -5.06
C VAL A 171 11.94 -32.32 -4.93
N LEU A 172 12.49 -31.27 -4.31
CA LEU A 172 11.84 -29.97 -4.16
C LEU A 172 11.53 -29.32 -5.51
N LEU A 173 12.47 -29.34 -6.46
CA LEU A 173 12.28 -28.79 -7.81
C LEU A 173 11.24 -29.58 -8.61
N GLY A 174 11.24 -30.92 -8.50
CA GLY A 174 10.24 -31.78 -9.13
C GLY A 174 8.83 -31.49 -8.59
N GLN A 175 8.66 -31.51 -7.27
CA GLN A 175 7.39 -31.18 -6.61
C GLN A 175 6.93 -29.75 -6.90
N SER A 176 7.87 -28.79 -6.94
CA SER A 176 7.58 -27.40 -7.30
C SER A 176 7.08 -27.28 -8.74
N SER A 177 7.63 -28.06 -9.68
CA SER A 177 7.20 -28.06 -11.07
C SER A 177 5.77 -28.57 -11.23
N ASP A 178 5.40 -29.65 -10.53
CA ASP A 178 4.05 -30.21 -10.54
C ASP A 178 3.06 -29.29 -9.82
N PHE A 179 3.47 -28.66 -8.72
CA PHE A 179 2.69 -27.66 -8.02
C PHE A 179 2.43 -26.41 -8.88
N ILE A 180 3.47 -25.85 -9.52
CA ILE A 180 3.32 -24.70 -10.43
C ILE A 180 2.42 -25.07 -11.61
N THR A 181 2.61 -26.24 -12.21
CA THR A 181 1.83 -26.71 -13.36
C THR A 181 0.37 -26.94 -12.98
N SER A 182 0.10 -27.57 -11.83
CA SER A 182 -1.25 -27.80 -11.33
C SER A 182 -1.94 -26.52 -10.90
N LEU A 183 -1.24 -25.56 -10.28
CA LEU A 183 -1.77 -24.24 -9.96
C LEU A 183 -2.10 -23.46 -11.24
N LEU A 184 -1.18 -23.37 -12.21
CA LEU A 184 -1.42 -22.66 -13.46
C LEU A 184 -2.59 -23.28 -14.23
N ASN A 185 -2.64 -24.62 -14.35
CA ASN A 185 -3.76 -25.30 -14.99
C ASN A 185 -5.08 -25.11 -14.23
N SER A 186 -5.04 -25.12 -12.89
CA SER A 186 -6.21 -24.84 -12.08
C SER A 186 -6.67 -23.39 -12.22
N LEU A 187 -5.76 -22.42 -12.33
CA LEU A 187 -6.10 -21.01 -12.56
C LEU A 187 -6.73 -20.81 -13.95
N LEU A 188 -6.20 -21.48 -14.98
CA LEU A 188 -6.70 -21.45 -16.36
C LEU A 188 -8.06 -22.14 -16.51
N ARG A 189 -8.30 -23.24 -15.78
CA ARG A 189 -9.52 -24.07 -15.89
C ARG A 189 -10.57 -23.78 -14.81
N SER A 190 -10.23 -23.07 -13.75
CA SER A 190 -11.19 -22.74 -12.69
C SER A 190 -12.21 -21.76 -13.22
N GLY A 191 -13.45 -22.22 -13.36
CA GLY A 191 -14.62 -21.35 -13.59
C GLY A 191 -14.74 -20.23 -12.55
N LYS A 192 -14.19 -20.41 -11.33
CA LYS A 192 -14.09 -19.36 -10.30
C LYS A 192 -13.26 -18.16 -10.75
N SER A 193 -12.18 -18.36 -11.50
CA SER A 193 -11.37 -17.27 -12.07
C SER A 193 -12.16 -16.51 -13.12
N ILE A 194 -12.92 -17.20 -13.96
CA ILE A 194 -13.78 -16.60 -14.99
C ILE A 194 -14.87 -15.76 -14.33
N VAL A 195 -15.52 -16.27 -13.27
CA VAL A 195 -16.54 -15.50 -12.53
C VAL A 195 -15.94 -14.24 -11.88
N ASN A 196 -14.75 -14.31 -11.29
CA ASN A 196 -14.09 -13.14 -10.72
C ASN A 196 -13.65 -12.11 -11.78
N ILE A 197 -13.10 -12.57 -12.90
CA ILE A 197 -12.73 -11.70 -14.02
C ILE A 197 -13.98 -11.07 -14.63
N PHE A 198 -15.05 -11.84 -14.80
CA PHE A 198 -16.33 -11.36 -15.30
C PHE A 198 -16.95 -10.33 -14.36
N SER A 199 -16.92 -10.59 -13.05
CA SER A 199 -17.34 -9.62 -12.03
C SER A 199 -16.54 -8.33 -12.14
N LEU A 200 -15.20 -8.41 -12.23
CA LEU A 200 -14.36 -7.24 -12.45
C LEU A 200 -14.70 -6.49 -13.75
N LEU A 201 -14.90 -7.23 -14.84
CA LEU A 201 -15.13 -6.70 -16.18
C LEU A 201 -16.50 -6.02 -16.33
N VAL A 202 -17.52 -6.51 -15.63
CA VAL A 202 -18.87 -5.94 -15.70
C VAL A 202 -19.07 -4.91 -14.60
N VAL A 203 -18.74 -5.26 -13.36
CA VAL A 203 -19.06 -4.43 -12.19
C VAL A 203 -18.16 -3.19 -12.15
N ALA A 204 -16.86 -3.28 -12.45
CA ALA A 204 -15.99 -2.10 -12.36
C ALA A 204 -16.38 -0.99 -13.35
N PRO A 205 -16.64 -1.24 -14.65
CA PRO A 205 -17.11 -0.19 -15.55
C PRO A 205 -18.49 0.35 -15.18
N VAL A 206 -19.39 -0.49 -14.65
CA VAL A 206 -20.71 -0.05 -14.17
C VAL A 206 -20.55 0.87 -12.96
N VAL A 207 -19.73 0.49 -11.98
CA VAL A 207 -19.42 1.34 -10.83
C VAL A 207 -18.76 2.63 -11.30
N ALA A 208 -17.80 2.56 -12.23
CA ALA A 208 -17.16 3.74 -12.78
C ALA A 208 -18.17 4.68 -13.47
N PHE A 209 -19.12 4.13 -14.21
CA PHE A 209 -20.20 4.89 -14.85
C PHE A 209 -21.05 5.65 -13.82
N TYR A 210 -21.56 4.97 -12.79
CA TYR A 210 -22.36 5.61 -11.75
C TYR A 210 -21.55 6.64 -10.97
N MET A 211 -20.29 6.33 -10.63
CA MET A 211 -19.41 7.26 -9.95
C MET A 211 -19.14 8.50 -10.80
N LEU A 212 -18.94 8.38 -12.12
CA LEU A 212 -18.76 9.53 -13.01
C LEU A 212 -20.05 10.35 -13.17
N LEU A 213 -21.21 9.69 -13.24
CA LEU A 213 -22.50 10.33 -13.48
C LEU A 213 -23.04 11.05 -12.24
N ASP A 214 -23.07 10.37 -11.10
CA ASP A 214 -23.80 10.80 -9.91
C ASP A 214 -22.91 11.39 -8.80
N TRP A 215 -21.61 11.58 -9.05
CA TRP A 215 -20.67 12.13 -8.05
C TRP A 215 -21.19 13.39 -7.35
N GLN A 216 -21.69 14.39 -8.10
CA GLN A 216 -22.20 15.65 -7.53
C GLN A 216 -23.40 15.39 -6.63
N ARG A 217 -24.33 14.55 -7.05
CA ARG A 217 -25.52 14.20 -6.27
C ARG A 217 -25.15 13.47 -4.99
N MET A 218 -24.15 12.58 -5.05
CA MET A 218 -23.63 11.89 -3.87
C MET A 218 -23.00 12.88 -2.88
N VAL A 219 -22.20 13.83 -3.37
CA VAL A 219 -21.59 14.88 -2.53
C VAL A 219 -22.65 15.78 -1.92
N GLU A 220 -23.64 16.23 -2.69
CA GLU A 220 -24.76 17.06 -2.20
C GLU A 220 -25.61 16.34 -1.15
N ALA A 221 -25.85 15.03 -1.31
CA ALA A 221 -26.55 14.22 -0.32
C ALA A 221 -25.76 14.12 0.98
N VAL A 222 -24.45 13.89 0.91
CA VAL A 222 -23.56 13.87 2.09
C VAL A 222 -23.53 15.23 2.77
N ASP A 223 -23.43 16.32 1.99
CA ASP A 223 -23.48 17.69 2.49
C ASP A 223 -24.78 17.98 3.26
N SER A 224 -25.91 17.39 2.85
CA SER A 224 -27.19 17.57 3.53
C SER A 224 -27.27 16.90 4.92
N TRP A 225 -26.39 15.92 5.19
CA TRP A 225 -26.33 15.24 6.50
C TRP A 225 -25.41 15.94 7.50
N ILE A 226 -24.60 16.91 7.04
CA ILE A 226 -23.63 17.60 7.88
C ILE A 226 -24.32 18.79 8.58
N PRO A 227 -24.17 18.94 9.92
CA PRO A 227 -24.61 20.13 10.63
C PRO A 227 -24.00 21.41 10.02
N ARG A 228 -24.81 22.45 9.83
CA ARG A 228 -24.40 23.67 9.10
C ARG A 228 -23.16 24.36 9.71
N ASP A 229 -22.99 24.27 11.03
CA ASP A 229 -21.86 24.86 11.75
C ASP A 229 -20.51 24.22 11.42
N HIS A 230 -20.50 23.00 10.86
CA HIS A 230 -19.29 22.26 10.51
C HIS A 230 -19.11 22.05 9.01
N LEU A 231 -20.04 22.55 8.18
CA LEU A 231 -20.08 22.27 6.75
C LEU A 231 -18.79 22.71 6.02
N GLU A 232 -18.28 23.91 6.31
CA GLU A 232 -17.06 24.42 5.69
C GLU A 232 -15.83 23.58 6.07
N THR A 233 -15.71 23.24 7.34
CA THR A 233 -14.62 22.40 7.86
C THR A 233 -14.63 21.03 7.20
N VAL A 234 -15.80 20.38 7.14
CA VAL A 234 -15.91 19.04 6.55
C VAL A 234 -15.63 19.09 5.05
N ARG A 235 -16.15 20.10 4.32
CA ARG A 235 -15.84 20.30 2.89
C ARG A 235 -14.35 20.52 2.64
N SER A 236 -13.67 21.28 3.49
CA SER A 236 -12.21 21.48 3.38
C SER A 236 -11.46 20.15 3.50
N ILE A 237 -11.82 19.33 4.49
CA ILE A 237 -11.21 18.01 4.70
C ILE A 237 -11.47 17.09 3.49
N PHE A 238 -12.72 17.03 3.01
CA PHE A 238 -13.05 16.23 1.84
C PHE A 238 -12.29 16.68 0.59
N TYR A 239 -12.15 17.98 0.38
CA TYR A 239 -11.38 18.53 -0.74
C TYR A 239 -9.90 18.13 -0.67
N GLU A 240 -9.29 18.18 0.52
CA GLU A 240 -7.90 17.73 0.71
C GLU A 240 -7.74 16.23 0.48
N MET A 241 -8.69 15.42 0.97
CA MET A 241 -8.71 13.96 0.73
C MET A 241 -8.89 13.63 -0.76
N ASP A 242 -9.86 14.25 -1.43
CA ASP A 242 -10.13 14.07 -2.86
C ASP A 242 -8.90 14.43 -3.69
N ARG A 243 -8.27 15.58 -3.41
CA ARG A 243 -7.05 16.01 -4.10
C ARG A 243 -5.92 14.98 -3.94
N ALA A 244 -5.75 14.44 -2.74
CA ALA A 244 -4.71 13.45 -2.46
C ALA A 244 -4.96 12.11 -3.18
N ILE A 245 -6.19 11.59 -3.07
CA ILE A 245 -6.62 10.34 -3.72
C ILE A 245 -6.56 10.48 -5.24
N ALA A 246 -7.18 11.52 -5.80
CA ALA A 246 -7.21 11.77 -7.24
C ALA A 246 -5.82 12.01 -7.81
N GLY A 247 -4.94 12.70 -7.07
CA GLY A 247 -3.56 12.89 -7.45
C GLY A 247 -2.77 11.58 -7.50
N PHE A 248 -2.93 10.71 -6.49
CA PHE A 248 -2.29 9.39 -6.49
C PHE A 248 -2.82 8.48 -7.59
N VAL A 249 -4.15 8.32 -7.70
CA VAL A 249 -4.76 7.39 -8.66
C VAL A 249 -4.36 7.74 -10.10
N ARG A 250 -4.40 9.03 -10.45
CA ARG A 250 -3.99 9.49 -11.79
C ARG A 250 -2.50 9.33 -12.01
N GLY A 251 -1.69 9.78 -11.05
CA GLY A 251 -0.24 9.66 -11.12
C GLY A 251 0.21 8.22 -11.28
N GLN A 252 -0.24 7.35 -10.37
CA GLN A 252 0.13 5.94 -10.34
C GLN A 252 -0.42 5.18 -11.55
N GLY A 253 -1.66 5.46 -11.97
CA GLY A 253 -2.21 4.89 -13.19
C GLY A 253 -1.36 5.20 -14.42
N THR A 254 -0.89 6.45 -14.56
CA THR A 254 0.04 6.83 -15.63
C THR A 254 1.40 6.16 -15.49
N VAL A 255 1.95 6.03 -14.28
CA VAL A 255 3.19 5.28 -14.01
C VAL A 255 3.06 3.83 -14.48
N CYS A 256 1.97 3.14 -14.14
CA CYS A 256 1.71 1.75 -14.54
C CYS A 256 1.70 1.58 -16.06
N LEU A 257 1.05 2.49 -16.78
CA LEU A 257 0.98 2.45 -18.25
C LEU A 257 2.37 2.66 -18.87
N ILE A 258 3.15 3.62 -18.35
CA ILE A 258 4.51 3.91 -18.85
C ILE A 258 5.44 2.73 -18.58
N LEU A 259 5.49 2.24 -17.33
CA LEU A 259 6.36 1.12 -16.96
C LEU A 259 5.94 -0.18 -17.63
N GLY A 260 4.64 -0.43 -17.77
CA GLY A 260 4.13 -1.59 -18.50
C GLY A 260 4.58 -1.60 -19.95
N GLY A 261 4.44 -0.47 -20.65
CA GLY A 261 4.95 -0.32 -22.01
C GLY A 261 6.48 -0.46 -22.09
N TYR A 262 7.19 0.22 -21.19
CA TYR A 262 8.66 0.19 -21.12
C TYR A 262 9.20 -1.23 -20.91
N TYR A 263 8.73 -1.96 -19.90
CA TYR A 263 9.20 -3.31 -19.61
C TYR A 263 8.72 -4.30 -20.66
N ALA A 264 7.49 -4.19 -21.17
CA ALA A 264 6.99 -5.11 -22.19
C ALA A 264 7.81 -5.00 -23.48
N ILE A 265 8.12 -3.79 -23.92
CA ILE A 265 8.96 -3.55 -25.11
C ILE A 265 10.41 -3.91 -24.81
N GLY A 266 10.97 -3.39 -23.71
CA GLY A 266 12.37 -3.58 -23.34
C GLY A 266 12.74 -5.06 -23.22
N LEU A 267 11.96 -5.84 -22.46
CA LEU A 267 12.22 -7.27 -22.28
C LEU A 267 12.01 -8.06 -23.57
N THR A 268 10.99 -7.73 -24.37
CA THR A 268 10.77 -8.39 -25.67
C THR A 268 11.95 -8.16 -26.62
N ILE A 269 12.50 -6.94 -26.68
CA ILE A 269 13.66 -6.63 -27.54
C ILE A 269 14.91 -7.38 -27.11
N THR A 270 15.11 -7.65 -25.81
CA THR A 270 16.25 -8.47 -25.35
C THR A 270 16.17 -9.94 -25.81
N GLY A 271 15.02 -10.36 -26.36
CA GLY A 271 14.74 -11.75 -26.70
C GLY A 271 14.44 -12.61 -25.49
N LEU A 272 14.12 -12.00 -24.34
CA LEU A 272 13.69 -12.72 -23.15
C LEU A 272 12.36 -13.42 -23.43
N ASN A 273 12.32 -14.72 -23.17
CA ASN A 273 11.09 -15.49 -23.28
C ASN A 273 10.04 -14.89 -22.36
N PHE A 274 8.82 -14.72 -22.89
CA PHE A 274 7.70 -14.12 -22.16
C PHE A 274 7.92 -12.64 -21.76
N GLY A 275 8.87 -11.94 -22.39
CA GLY A 275 9.19 -10.55 -22.08
C GLY A 275 7.97 -9.60 -22.11
N LEU A 276 7.07 -9.77 -23.09
CA LEU A 276 5.82 -9.02 -23.16
C LEU A 276 4.92 -9.30 -21.95
N LEU A 277 4.67 -10.57 -21.62
CA LEU A 277 3.83 -10.97 -20.50
C LEU A 277 4.40 -10.47 -19.17
N ILE A 278 5.70 -10.69 -18.95
CA ILE A 278 6.39 -10.23 -17.74
C ILE A 278 6.31 -8.71 -17.65
N GLY A 279 6.62 -7.98 -18.72
CA GLY A 279 6.58 -6.52 -18.71
C GLY A 279 5.20 -5.92 -18.45
N MET A 280 4.14 -6.47 -19.06
CA MET A 280 2.76 -6.06 -18.78
C MET A 280 2.35 -6.36 -17.33
N PHE A 281 2.72 -7.53 -16.83
CA PHE A 281 2.47 -7.93 -15.45
C PHE A 281 3.16 -7.01 -14.45
N VAL A 282 4.43 -6.67 -14.71
CA VAL A 282 5.20 -5.72 -13.91
C VAL A 282 4.54 -4.35 -13.93
N GLY A 283 4.19 -3.83 -15.10
CA GLY A 283 3.47 -2.55 -15.20
C GLY A 283 2.15 -2.52 -14.44
N LEU A 284 1.38 -3.61 -14.46
CA LEU A 284 0.14 -3.73 -13.70
C LEU A 284 0.39 -3.72 -12.19
N ILE A 285 1.32 -4.56 -11.72
CA ILE A 285 1.65 -4.69 -10.30
C ILE A 285 2.38 -3.45 -9.77
N SER A 286 3.05 -2.68 -10.63
CA SER A 286 3.64 -1.38 -10.27
C SER A 286 2.63 -0.38 -9.72
N PHE A 287 1.32 -0.65 -9.78
CA PHE A 287 0.33 0.12 -9.01
C PHE A 287 0.63 0.08 -7.50
N ILE A 288 1.17 -1.05 -7.02
CA ILE A 288 1.65 -1.25 -5.67
C ILE A 288 3.15 -0.87 -5.65
N PRO A 289 3.53 0.26 -5.01
CA PRO A 289 4.92 0.73 -5.02
C PRO A 289 5.89 -0.33 -4.48
N TYR A 290 7.10 -0.37 -5.04
CA TYR A 290 8.17 -1.33 -4.76
C TYR A 290 7.88 -2.79 -5.16
N ILE A 291 6.64 -3.27 -5.00
CA ILE A 291 6.27 -4.65 -5.31
C ILE A 291 6.36 -4.94 -6.81
N GLY A 292 5.89 -4.02 -7.67
CA GLY A 292 5.94 -4.20 -9.13
C GLY A 292 7.35 -4.43 -9.64
N THR A 293 8.25 -3.48 -9.39
CA THR A 293 9.61 -3.56 -9.92
C THR A 293 10.44 -4.68 -9.28
N MET A 294 10.24 -4.96 -7.99
CA MET A 294 10.94 -6.07 -7.32
C MET A 294 10.49 -7.44 -7.83
N SER A 295 9.17 -7.67 -7.97
CA SER A 295 8.64 -8.91 -8.54
C SER A 295 9.07 -9.10 -10.00
N GLY A 296 9.07 -8.01 -10.79
CA GLY A 296 9.55 -8.00 -12.16
C GLY A 296 11.01 -8.36 -12.30
N PHE A 297 11.85 -7.77 -11.45
CA PHE A 297 13.29 -8.01 -11.46
C PHE A 297 13.61 -9.46 -11.12
N ILE A 298 12.97 -10.00 -10.07
CA ILE A 298 13.15 -11.40 -9.68
C ILE A 298 12.68 -12.34 -10.80
N LEU A 299 11.49 -12.11 -11.35
CA LEU A 299 10.93 -12.95 -12.40
C LEU A 299 11.77 -12.91 -13.68
N SER A 300 12.09 -11.71 -14.17
CA SER A 300 12.85 -11.52 -15.41
C SER A 300 14.30 -11.96 -15.25
N GLY A 301 14.91 -11.68 -14.11
CA GLY A 301 16.27 -12.12 -13.80
C GLY A 301 16.37 -13.64 -13.72
N GLY A 302 15.39 -14.30 -13.08
CA GLY A 302 15.28 -15.75 -13.05
C GLY A 302 15.14 -16.35 -14.45
N VAL A 303 14.19 -15.86 -15.26
CA VAL A 303 14.02 -16.34 -16.64
C VAL A 303 15.27 -16.08 -17.48
N ALA A 304 15.88 -14.90 -17.38
CA ALA A 304 17.08 -14.53 -18.13
C ALA A 304 18.26 -15.42 -17.76
N TRP A 305 18.43 -15.71 -16.46
CA TRP A 305 19.47 -16.62 -15.99
C TRP A 305 19.32 -17.98 -16.65
N VAL A 306 18.17 -18.62 -16.52
CA VAL A 306 18.01 -19.99 -17.03
C VAL A 306 18.01 -20.04 -18.56
N GLN A 307 17.53 -18.99 -19.23
CA GLN A 307 17.51 -18.92 -20.69
C GLN A 307 18.89 -18.68 -21.32
N PHE A 308 19.70 -17.79 -20.74
CA PHE A 308 20.92 -17.30 -21.39
C PHE A 308 22.22 -17.81 -20.75
N TYR A 309 22.19 -18.33 -19.53
CA TYR A 309 23.37 -18.91 -18.90
C TYR A 309 23.68 -20.31 -19.45
N PRO A 310 24.96 -20.68 -19.70
CA PRO A 310 26.17 -19.85 -19.59
C PRO A 310 26.54 -19.10 -20.88
N ASP A 311 25.92 -19.44 -22.01
CA ASP A 311 26.39 -19.08 -23.35
C ASP A 311 26.32 -17.57 -23.66
N ASN A 312 25.35 -16.85 -23.08
CA ASN A 312 24.99 -15.48 -23.45
C ASN A 312 24.85 -14.54 -22.23
N TRP A 313 25.89 -14.44 -21.40
CA TRP A 313 25.90 -13.56 -20.22
C TRP A 313 25.54 -12.10 -20.51
N SER A 314 25.90 -11.59 -21.71
CA SER A 314 25.60 -10.23 -22.13
C SER A 314 24.10 -9.92 -22.11
N ARG A 315 23.23 -10.87 -22.48
CA ARG A 315 21.77 -10.67 -22.47
C ARG A 315 21.20 -10.59 -21.06
N ILE A 316 21.75 -11.36 -20.12
CA ILE A 316 21.39 -11.27 -18.70
C ILE A 316 21.70 -9.86 -18.20
N VAL A 317 22.90 -9.35 -18.48
CA VAL A 317 23.29 -7.98 -18.12
C VAL A 317 22.36 -6.95 -18.76
N ILE A 318 21.97 -7.12 -20.02
CA ILE A 318 21.03 -6.20 -20.68
C ILE A 318 19.66 -6.21 -19.97
N VAL A 319 19.12 -7.36 -19.58
CA VAL A 319 17.87 -7.44 -18.81
C VAL A 319 17.99 -6.69 -17.48
N MET A 320 19.12 -6.85 -16.78
CA MET A 320 19.39 -6.14 -15.53
C MET A 320 19.49 -4.62 -15.75
N VAL A 321 20.11 -4.19 -16.86
CA VAL A 321 20.21 -2.78 -17.25
C VAL A 321 18.84 -2.20 -17.60
N VAL A 322 17.95 -2.96 -18.24
CA VAL A 322 16.55 -2.53 -18.48
C VAL A 322 15.83 -2.26 -17.15
N PHE A 323 15.96 -3.15 -16.17
CA PHE A 323 15.38 -2.91 -14.84
C PHE A 323 16.01 -1.75 -14.11
N PHE A 324 17.34 -1.60 -14.20
CA PHE A 324 18.04 -0.49 -13.60
C PHE A 324 17.55 0.84 -14.19
N ILE A 325 17.58 0.99 -15.52
CA ILE A 325 17.07 2.19 -16.21
C ILE A 325 15.60 2.44 -15.87
N GLY A 326 14.76 1.40 -15.90
CA GLY A 326 13.36 1.49 -15.51
C GLY A 326 13.17 2.02 -14.09
N GLN A 327 13.94 1.51 -13.12
CA GLN A 327 13.90 1.94 -11.73
C GLN A 327 14.43 3.38 -11.55
N PHE A 328 15.44 3.78 -12.32
CA PHE A 328 15.91 5.18 -12.33
C PHE A 328 14.84 6.13 -12.87
N ILE A 329 14.21 5.76 -14.00
CA ILE A 329 13.12 6.53 -14.58
C ILE A 329 11.95 6.61 -13.60
N GLU A 330 11.58 5.50 -12.98
CA GLU A 330 10.51 5.44 -11.98
C GLU A 330 10.81 6.36 -10.80
N GLY A 331 11.96 6.17 -10.14
CA GLY A 331 12.28 6.86 -8.88
C GLY A 331 12.61 8.34 -9.04
N TYR A 332 13.35 8.72 -10.10
CA TYR A 332 13.80 10.10 -10.28
C TYR A 332 12.88 10.96 -11.16
N ILE A 333 12.13 10.36 -12.07
CA ILE A 333 11.32 11.10 -13.06
C ILE A 333 9.84 10.89 -12.82
N LEU A 334 9.37 9.64 -12.89
CA LEU A 334 7.94 9.35 -12.91
C LEU A 334 7.29 9.59 -11.54
N GLN A 335 7.84 9.05 -10.46
CA GLN A 335 7.26 9.22 -9.13
C GLN A 335 7.18 10.69 -8.72
N PRO A 336 8.25 11.52 -8.81
CA PRO A 336 8.16 12.92 -8.41
C PRO A 336 7.22 13.75 -9.29
N LYS A 337 7.22 13.52 -10.60
CA LYS A 337 6.39 14.30 -11.55
C LYS A 337 4.92 13.90 -11.56
N LEU A 338 4.61 12.61 -11.36
CA LEU A 338 3.26 12.09 -11.50
C LEU A 338 2.57 11.88 -10.14
N VAL A 339 3.31 11.48 -9.10
CA VAL A 339 2.74 11.07 -7.80
C VAL A 339 3.18 11.97 -6.63
N GLY A 340 4.36 12.58 -6.72
CA GLY A 340 5.15 13.09 -5.59
C GLY A 340 4.46 14.08 -4.66
N SER A 341 3.67 15.03 -5.18
CA SER A 341 2.98 16.02 -4.33
C SER A 341 1.66 15.52 -3.74
N SER A 342 1.15 14.38 -4.21
CA SER A 342 -0.25 14.01 -4.00
C SER A 342 -0.50 13.28 -2.68
N VAL A 343 0.48 12.51 -2.19
CA VAL A 343 0.28 11.65 -1.00
C VAL A 343 0.95 12.24 0.25
N GLY A 344 2.12 12.88 0.11
CA GLY A 344 2.80 13.56 1.23
C GLY A 344 3.10 12.67 2.44
N LEU A 345 3.21 11.35 2.24
CA LEU A 345 3.52 10.37 3.28
C LEU A 345 5.01 10.02 3.25
N HIS A 346 5.60 9.85 4.43
CA HIS A 346 6.95 9.29 4.55
C HIS A 346 6.98 7.84 4.04
N PRO A 347 8.06 7.38 3.37
CA PRO A 347 8.15 6.02 2.82
C PRO A 347 7.83 4.91 3.83
N VAL A 348 8.25 5.07 5.09
CA VAL A 348 7.97 4.11 6.18
C VAL A 348 6.47 3.94 6.42
N TRP A 349 5.69 5.04 6.40
CA TRP A 349 4.22 4.96 6.55
C TRP A 349 3.57 4.27 5.36
N LEU A 350 4.11 4.47 4.17
CA LEU A 350 3.63 3.81 2.95
C LEU A 350 3.89 2.30 3.01
N MET A 351 5.09 1.88 3.42
CA MET A 351 5.40 0.47 3.63
C MET A 351 4.51 -0.14 4.73
N PHE A 352 4.36 0.53 5.87
CA PHE A 352 3.48 0.08 6.94
C PHE A 352 2.05 -0.10 6.45
N ALA A 353 1.51 0.87 5.71
CA ALA A 353 0.18 0.78 5.12
C ALA A 353 0.02 -0.41 4.18
N LEU A 354 1.00 -0.64 3.28
CA LEU A 354 0.97 -1.77 2.37
C LEU A 354 0.88 -3.10 3.12
N PHE A 355 1.70 -3.29 4.16
CA PHE A 355 1.65 -4.49 4.99
C PHE A 355 0.37 -4.58 5.82
N ALA A 356 -0.07 -3.48 6.43
CA ALA A 356 -1.27 -3.45 7.27
C ALA A 356 -2.54 -3.73 6.48
N PHE A 357 -2.81 -2.96 5.43
CA PHE A 357 -3.98 -3.17 4.57
C PHE A 357 -3.87 -4.47 3.79
N GLY A 358 -2.67 -4.86 3.36
CA GLY A 358 -2.44 -6.15 2.70
C GLY A 358 -2.73 -7.34 3.61
N SER A 359 -2.37 -7.27 4.89
CA SER A 359 -2.69 -8.30 5.88
C SER A 359 -4.19 -8.35 6.21
N LEU A 360 -4.89 -7.21 6.21
CA LEU A 360 -6.30 -7.12 6.58
C LEU A 360 -7.24 -7.51 5.44
N PHE A 361 -6.95 -7.07 4.21
CA PHE A 361 -7.88 -7.17 3.06
C PHE A 361 -7.23 -7.80 1.82
N GLY A 362 -6.06 -8.42 1.98
CA GLY A 362 -5.34 -9.09 0.90
C GLY A 362 -4.93 -8.13 -0.22
N PHE A 363 -5.03 -8.60 -1.46
CA PHE A 363 -4.66 -7.82 -2.65
C PHE A 363 -5.45 -6.50 -2.78
N THR A 364 -6.76 -6.53 -2.54
CA THR A 364 -7.60 -5.32 -2.55
C THR A 364 -7.10 -4.30 -1.52
N GLY A 365 -6.68 -4.76 -0.35
CA GLY A 365 -6.09 -3.91 0.68
C GLY A 365 -4.81 -3.23 0.22
N MET A 366 -3.90 -3.97 -0.42
CA MET A 366 -2.66 -3.38 -0.96
C MET A 366 -2.93 -2.30 -2.03
N LEU A 367 -3.95 -2.51 -2.89
CA LEU A 367 -4.34 -1.50 -3.89
C LEU A 367 -4.88 -0.21 -3.24
N VAL A 368 -5.66 -0.34 -2.17
CA VAL A 368 -6.28 0.80 -1.48
C VAL A 368 -5.37 1.43 -0.43
N ALA A 369 -4.28 0.76 -0.05
CA ALA A 369 -3.40 1.16 1.04
C ALA A 369 -2.90 2.60 0.93
N VAL A 370 -2.40 3.00 -0.25
CA VAL A 370 -1.84 4.34 -0.43
C VAL A 370 -2.93 5.42 -0.44
N PRO A 371 -4.02 5.31 -1.23
CA PRO A 371 -5.15 6.25 -1.14
C PRO A 371 -5.75 6.37 0.27
N ALA A 372 -5.99 5.24 0.94
CA ALA A 372 -6.54 5.24 2.29
C ALA A 372 -5.58 5.89 3.29
N SER A 373 -4.29 5.63 3.18
CA SER A 373 -3.29 6.25 4.06
C SER A 373 -3.14 7.73 3.81
N ALA A 374 -3.28 8.19 2.56
CA ALA A 374 -3.30 9.61 2.23
C ALA A 374 -4.51 10.30 2.90
N ALA A 375 -5.69 9.69 2.78
CA ALA A 375 -6.91 10.17 3.44
C ALA A 375 -6.79 10.19 4.97
N ILE A 376 -6.27 9.12 5.58
CA ILE A 376 -5.98 9.07 7.01
C ILE A 376 -4.96 10.16 7.38
N GLY A 377 -3.93 10.38 6.56
CA GLY A 377 -2.94 11.42 6.76
C GLY A 377 -3.54 12.83 6.79
N VAL A 378 -4.53 13.13 5.95
CA VAL A 378 -5.29 14.40 5.99
C VAL A 378 -6.07 14.52 7.30
N LEU A 379 -6.80 13.47 7.69
CA LEU A 379 -7.57 13.45 8.94
C LEU A 379 -6.68 13.62 10.17
N VAL A 380 -5.52 12.95 10.22
CA VAL A 380 -4.57 13.05 11.32
C VAL A 380 -3.97 14.45 11.39
N ARG A 381 -3.59 15.07 10.26
CA ARG A 381 -3.10 16.46 10.24
C ARG A 381 -4.16 17.43 10.74
N PHE A 382 -5.40 17.28 10.30
CA PHE A 382 -6.53 18.06 10.77
C PHE A 382 -6.78 17.89 12.28
N ALA A 383 -6.76 16.65 12.77
CA ALA A 383 -6.97 16.33 14.18
C ALA A 383 -5.84 16.90 15.06
N LEU A 384 -4.58 16.78 14.63
CA LEU A 384 -3.43 17.36 15.33
C LEU A 384 -3.49 18.89 15.34
N HIS A 385 -3.80 19.53 14.21
CA HIS A 385 -3.95 20.98 14.13
C HIS A 385 -5.05 21.47 15.08
N THR A 386 -6.19 20.76 15.10
CA THR A 386 -7.30 21.09 16.01
C THR A 386 -6.92 20.87 17.47
N TYR A 387 -6.22 19.78 17.78
CA TYR A 387 -5.75 19.49 19.14
C TYR A 387 -4.77 20.55 19.65
N LEU A 388 -3.76 20.91 18.86
CA LEU A 388 -2.74 21.89 19.24
C LEU A 388 -3.33 23.29 19.44
N ASN A 389 -4.40 23.63 18.73
CA ASN A 389 -5.12 24.89 18.89
C ASN A 389 -6.25 24.84 19.92
N SER A 390 -6.49 23.67 20.53
CA SER A 390 -7.54 23.51 21.54
C SER A 390 -7.12 24.03 22.91
N GLN A 391 -8.10 24.44 23.72
CA GLN A 391 -7.87 24.87 25.10
C GLN A 391 -7.21 23.78 25.97
N MET A 392 -7.40 22.49 25.61
CA MET A 392 -6.77 21.37 26.30
C MET A 392 -5.23 21.38 26.16
N TYR A 393 -4.71 21.82 25.02
CA TYR A 393 -3.26 21.93 24.81
C TYR A 393 -2.69 23.23 25.40
N SER A 394 -3.40 24.36 25.25
CA SER A 394 -2.92 25.66 25.76
C SER A 394 -2.81 25.71 27.30
N GLN A 395 -3.71 25.02 28.03
CA GLN A 395 -3.63 24.95 29.50
C GLN A 395 -2.41 24.13 29.99
N SER A 396 -2.00 23.10 29.26
CA SER A 396 -0.82 22.29 29.62
C SER A 396 0.50 23.07 29.51
N ARG A 397 0.57 24.10 28.66
CA ARG A 397 1.78 24.91 28.50
C ARG A 397 1.94 25.96 29.60
N ASN A 398 0.84 26.55 30.08
CA ASN A 398 0.87 27.56 31.13
C ASN A 398 1.10 26.99 32.55
N SER A 399 0.85 25.70 32.77
CA SER A 399 1.15 25.04 34.05
C SER A 399 2.62 24.65 34.23
N GLY A 400 3.44 24.74 33.19
CA GLY A 400 4.88 24.43 33.22
C GLY A 400 5.80 25.66 33.22
N SER A 401 5.23 26.87 33.15
CA SER A 401 5.98 28.13 33.11
C SER A 401 5.88 28.94 34.41
N VAL A 402 5.60 28.27 35.52
CA VAL A 402 5.67 28.85 36.86
C VAL A 402 6.80 28.13 37.61
N GLU A 403 8.03 28.50 37.28
CA GLU A 403 9.21 28.35 38.16
C GLU A 403 9.85 29.72 38.36
#